data_AF-A0A941QNT7-F1
#
_entry.id   AF-A0A941QNT7-F1
#
_cell.length_a   1.000
_cell.length_b   1.000
_cell.length_c   1.000
_cell.angle_alpha   90.00
_cell.angle_beta   90.00
_cell.angle_gamma   90.00
#
_symmetry.space_group_name_H-M   'P 1'
#
loop_
_entity.id
_entity.type
_entity.pdbx_description
1 polymer ?
#
loop_
_entity_poly.entity_id
_entity_poly.type
_entity_poly.pdbx_seq_one_letter_code
_entity_poly.pdbx_strand_id
1 'polypeptide(L)'
;MTTSPAQPSCAAFELRRALDGLIYRFDLARDPQGRPGYRRADRDLWIIRHPSLGWIAGSHDGTEIFGRPWDVPPEAQGAAPPEGTWVSRKGDKSYVYTLVHL
;
A
#
# COMPACT_ATOMS: atom_id res chain seq x y z
N MET A 1 -24.61 7.04 -11.24
CA MET A 1 -24.31 7.20 -9.80
C MET A 1 -22.80 7.11 -9.66
N THR A 2 -22.11 8.22 -9.48
CA THR A 2 -20.66 8.26 -9.31
C THR A 2 -20.35 7.83 -7.89
N THR A 3 -19.97 6.57 -7.70
CA THR A 3 -19.52 6.07 -6.39
C THR A 3 -18.24 6.83 -6.05
N SER A 4 -18.35 7.78 -5.12
CA SER A 4 -17.20 8.47 -4.56
C SER A 4 -16.28 7.41 -3.94
N PRO A 5 -14.98 7.35 -4.26
CA PRO A 5 -14.10 6.37 -3.66
C PRO A 5 -14.10 6.56 -2.14
N ALA A 6 -14.28 5.47 -1.40
CA ALA A 6 -14.24 5.49 0.06
C ALA A 6 -12.96 6.18 0.52
N GLN A 7 -13.09 7.23 1.32
CA GLN A 7 -11.94 7.91 1.88
C GLN A 7 -11.19 6.95 2.83
N PRO A 8 -9.86 6.87 2.74
CA PRO A 8 -9.10 6.10 3.70
C PRO A 8 -9.32 6.62 5.12
N SER A 9 -9.69 5.72 6.03
CA SER A 9 -9.92 6.01 7.46
C SER A 9 -8.63 6.13 8.27
N CYS A 10 -7.48 5.85 7.66
CA CYS A 10 -6.16 5.84 8.28
C CYS A 10 -5.27 6.89 7.62
N ALA A 11 -4.68 7.79 8.40
CA ALA A 11 -3.87 8.90 7.89
C ALA A 11 -2.43 8.49 7.55
N ALA A 12 -1.88 7.48 8.26
CA ALA A 12 -0.53 6.98 8.05
C ALA A 12 -0.38 5.54 8.56
N PHE A 13 0.62 4.82 8.06
CA PHE A 13 0.99 3.50 8.56
C PHE A 13 2.48 3.25 8.38
N GLU A 14 2.97 2.16 8.97
CA GLU A 14 4.31 1.65 8.79
C GLU A 14 4.31 0.27 8.13
N LEU A 15 5.25 0.03 7.23
CA LEU A 15 5.67 -1.31 6.84
C LEU A 15 6.97 -1.65 7.58
N ARG A 16 6.89 -2.64 8.48
CA ARG A 16 8.02 -3.11 9.28
C ARG A 16 8.54 -4.42 8.70
N ARG A 17 9.77 -4.42 8.18
CA ARG A 17 10.35 -5.58 7.50
C ARG A 17 10.69 -6.68 8.50
N ALA A 18 10.22 -7.89 8.24
CA ALA A 18 10.40 -9.03 9.16
C ALA A 18 11.87 -9.47 9.31
N LEU A 19 12.68 -9.32 8.25
CA LEU A 19 14.07 -9.78 8.24
C LEU A 19 14.97 -9.03 9.24
N ASP A 20 14.80 -7.72 9.36
CA ASP A 20 15.75 -6.84 10.05
C ASP A 20 15.09 -5.68 10.80
N GLY A 21 13.76 -5.65 10.88
CA GLY A 21 13.01 -4.62 11.61
C GLY A 21 13.01 -3.25 10.94
N LEU A 22 13.50 -3.12 9.70
CA LEU A 22 13.52 -1.84 9.00
C LEU A 22 12.09 -1.29 8.82
N ILE A 23 11.88 -0.03 9.19
CA ILE A 23 10.57 0.62 9.19
C ILE A 23 10.49 1.62 8.04
N TYR A 24 9.39 1.53 7.28
CA TYR A 24 9.04 2.51 6.27
C TYR A 24 7.68 3.14 6.60
N ARG A 25 7.67 4.45 6.86
CA ARG A 25 6.45 5.22 7.06
C ARG A 25 5.82 5.61 5.74
N PHE A 26 4.51 5.50 5.67
CA PHE A 26 3.67 5.95 4.57
C PHE A 26 2.58 6.88 5.08
N ASP A 27 2.43 8.03 4.44
CA ASP A 27 1.44 9.04 4.79
C ASP A 27 0.43 9.19 3.65
N LEU A 28 -0.83 9.40 3.99
CA LEU A 28 -1.88 9.68 3.02
C LEU A 28 -1.52 10.93 2.21
N ALA A 29 -1.51 10.79 0.89
CA ALA A 29 -1.11 11.83 -0.04
C ALA A 29 -1.91 11.75 -1.34
N ARG A 30 -1.65 12.70 -2.23
CA ARG A 30 -2.13 12.67 -3.62
C ARG A 30 -0.96 12.80 -4.56
N ASP A 31 -1.03 12.11 -5.68
CA ASP A 31 -0.07 12.27 -6.76
C ASP A 31 -0.25 13.62 -7.49
N PRO A 32 0.63 13.98 -8.44
CA PRO A 32 0.50 15.23 -9.21
C PRO A 32 -0.81 15.36 -10.00
N GLN A 33 -1.50 14.23 -10.28
CA GLN A 33 -2.80 14.17 -10.95
C GLN A 33 -3.97 14.18 -9.96
N GLY A 34 -3.70 14.32 -8.66
CA GLY A 34 -4.70 14.36 -7.60
C GLY A 34 -5.26 13.00 -7.17
N ARG A 35 -4.74 11.88 -7.68
CA ARG A 35 -5.17 10.53 -7.30
C ARG A 35 -4.71 10.22 -5.87
N PRO A 36 -5.57 9.64 -5.03
CA PRO A 36 -5.21 9.33 -3.64
C PRO A 36 -4.34 8.08 -3.55
N GLY A 37 -3.43 8.08 -2.59
CA GLY A 37 -2.61 6.93 -2.22
C GLY A 37 -1.83 7.23 -0.95
N TYR A 38 -1.00 6.30 -0.53
CA TYR A 38 -0.07 6.53 0.57
C TYR A 38 1.35 6.58 0.02
N ARG A 39 2.03 7.69 0.23
CA ARG A 39 3.40 7.89 -0.23
C ARG A 39 4.37 7.59 0.90
N ARG A 40 5.45 6.89 0.59
CA ARG A 40 6.54 6.66 1.52
C ARG A 40 7.19 7.99 1.90
N ALA A 41 7.54 8.17 3.17
CA ALA A 41 8.03 9.44 3.68
C ALA A 41 9.40 9.86 3.08
N ASP A 42 10.26 8.90 2.73
CA ASP A 42 11.64 9.13 2.31
C ASP A 42 11.86 9.02 0.79
N ARG A 43 10.92 8.47 0.02
CA ARG A 43 11.03 8.23 -1.43
C ARG A 43 9.66 8.26 -2.10
N ASP A 44 9.66 8.51 -3.41
CA ASP A 44 8.46 8.47 -4.24
C ASP A 44 8.02 7.03 -4.56
N LEU A 45 7.63 6.30 -3.51
CA LEU A 45 7.06 4.96 -3.58
C LEU A 45 5.68 4.98 -2.95
N TRP A 46 4.76 4.24 -3.54
CA TRP A 46 3.35 4.38 -3.23
C TRP A 46 2.67 3.06 -2.88
N ILE A 47 1.66 3.17 -2.02
CA ILE A 47 0.64 2.16 -1.77
C ILE A 47 -0.69 2.74 -2.26
N ILE A 48 -1.31 2.09 -3.24
CA ILE A 48 -2.47 2.63 -3.98
C ILE A 48 -3.57 1.57 -4.11
N ARG A 49 -4.78 2.03 -4.45
CA ARG A 49 -5.92 1.15 -4.74
C ARG A 49 -5.93 0.77 -6.23
N HIS A 50 -5.61 -0.48 -6.53
CA HIS A 50 -5.75 -1.10 -7.85
C HIS A 50 -7.17 -1.69 -8.02
N PRO A 51 -7.80 -1.53 -9.20
CA PRO A 51 -9.19 -1.96 -9.43
C PRO A 51 -9.43 -3.46 -9.22
N SER A 52 -8.49 -4.33 -9.62
CA SER A 52 -8.68 -5.79 -9.56
C SER A 52 -7.92 -6.47 -8.42
N LEU A 53 -6.97 -5.78 -7.80
CA LEU A 53 -6.03 -6.38 -6.84
C LEU A 53 -6.14 -5.76 -5.45
N GLY A 54 -7.02 -4.78 -5.27
CA GLY A 54 -7.12 -4.04 -4.02
C GLY A 54 -5.90 -3.15 -3.81
N TRP A 55 -5.45 -3.04 -2.58
CA TRP A 55 -4.26 -2.31 -2.21
C TRP A 55 -2.99 -3.00 -2.70
N ILE A 56 -2.14 -2.24 -3.37
CA ILE A 56 -0.85 -2.69 -3.88
C ILE A 56 0.23 -1.68 -3.54
N ALA A 57 1.46 -2.16 -3.43
CA ALA A 57 2.65 -1.33 -3.57
C ALA A 57 3.00 -1.29 -5.06
N GLY A 58 2.90 -0.13 -5.68
CA GLY A 58 2.95 -0.03 -7.15
C GLY A 58 2.91 1.39 -7.71
N SER A 59 3.01 1.48 -9.04
CA SER A 59 2.80 2.72 -9.79
C SER A 59 1.31 3.04 -9.93
N HIS A 60 0.95 4.32 -9.97
CA HIS A 60 -0.46 4.77 -10.06
C HIS A 60 -1.20 4.32 -11.32
N ASP A 61 -0.48 3.97 -12.39
CA ASP A 61 -1.08 3.38 -13.61
C ASP A 61 -1.31 1.87 -13.48
N GLY A 62 -0.87 1.24 -12.39
CA GLY A 62 -1.01 -0.19 -12.13
C GLY A 62 -0.10 -1.09 -12.97
N THR A 63 0.83 -0.52 -13.76
CA THR A 63 1.73 -1.29 -14.63
C THR A 63 2.83 -1.99 -13.85
N GLU A 64 3.30 -1.39 -12.75
CA GLU A 64 4.28 -1.97 -11.86
C GLU A 64 3.64 -2.32 -10.52
N ILE A 65 3.72 -3.60 -10.16
CA ILE A 65 3.26 -4.12 -8.88
C ILE A 65 4.46 -4.79 -8.22
N PHE A 66 4.89 -4.22 -7.09
CA PHE A 66 6.01 -4.75 -6.32
C PHE A 66 5.61 -5.24 -4.94
N GLY A 67 4.35 -5.10 -4.50
CA GLY A 67 3.90 -5.73 -3.26
C GLY A 67 2.40 -5.71 -3.04
N ARG A 68 1.92 -6.58 -2.13
CA ARG A 68 0.49 -6.73 -1.81
C ARG A 68 0.27 -7.30 -0.41
N PRO A 69 -0.92 -7.14 0.17
CA PRO A 69 -1.36 -7.94 1.31
C PRO A 69 -1.29 -9.42 0.95
N TRP A 70 -0.78 -10.21 1.89
CA TRP A 70 -0.68 -11.65 1.76
C TRP A 70 -1.96 -12.34 2.21
N ASP A 71 -2.45 -11.97 3.40
CA ASP A 71 -3.55 -12.69 4.07
C ASP A 71 -4.95 -12.17 3.69
N VAL A 72 -5.06 -10.90 3.28
CA VAL A 72 -6.36 -10.25 3.02
C VAL A 72 -6.64 -10.19 1.51
N PRO A 73 -7.62 -10.95 1.00
CA PRO A 73 -7.94 -10.96 -0.42
C PRO A 73 -8.58 -9.63 -0.87
N PRO A 74 -8.43 -9.22 -2.14
CA PRO A 74 -8.85 -7.90 -2.64
C PRO A 74 -10.29 -7.49 -2.29
N GLU A 75 -11.23 -8.42 -2.35
CA GLU A 75 -12.65 -8.24 -2.08
C GLU A 75 -12.96 -7.99 -0.59
N ALA A 76 -12.07 -8.40 0.32
CA ALA A 76 -12.19 -8.17 1.75
C ALA A 76 -11.48 -6.89 2.20
N GLN A 77 -10.82 -6.17 1.29
CA GLN A 77 -10.04 -4.98 1.65
C GLN A 77 -10.90 -3.73 1.72
N GLY A 78 -10.82 -3.06 2.87
CA GLY A 78 -11.55 -1.83 3.15
C GLY A 78 -11.00 -0.57 2.49
N ALA A 79 -11.37 0.57 3.06
CA ALA A 79 -10.99 1.90 2.56
C ALA A 79 -9.52 2.28 2.83
N ALA A 80 -8.83 1.56 3.73
CA ALA A 80 -7.41 1.72 4.01
C ALA A 80 -6.66 0.40 3.70
N PRO A 81 -5.33 0.45 3.46
CA PRO A 81 -4.50 -0.74 3.34
C PRO A 81 -4.65 -1.62 4.58
N PRO A 82 -4.92 -2.93 4.44
CA PRO A 82 -5.10 -3.81 5.58
C PRO A 82 -3.80 -3.92 6.40
N GLU A 83 -3.94 -3.89 7.72
CA GLU A 83 -2.87 -4.30 8.65
C GLU A 83 -2.50 -5.78 8.44
N GLY A 84 -1.33 -6.17 8.94
CA GLY A 84 -0.86 -7.55 8.88
C GLY A 84 0.18 -7.79 7.79
N THR A 85 0.23 -9.01 7.24
CA THR A 85 1.34 -9.45 6.38
C THR A 85 1.27 -8.85 4.99
N TRP A 86 2.39 -8.26 4.57
CA TRP A 86 2.62 -7.78 3.21
C TRP A 86 3.86 -8.43 2.61
N VAL A 87 3.77 -8.83 1.35
CA VAL A 87 4.91 -9.39 0.62
C VAL A 87 5.22 -8.50 -0.56
N SER A 88 6.50 -8.13 -0.69
CA SER A 88 7.00 -7.34 -1.80
C SER A 88 8.14 -8.03 -2.54
N ARG A 89 8.11 -7.99 -3.87
CA ARG A 89 9.18 -8.46 -4.75
C ARG A 89 10.11 -7.31 -5.12
N LYS A 90 11.41 -7.54 -5.02
CA LYS A 90 12.45 -6.63 -5.50
C LYS A 90 13.52 -7.44 -6.25
N GLY A 91 13.47 -7.38 -7.58
CA GLY A 91 14.32 -8.21 -8.43
C GLY A 91 14.00 -9.69 -8.26
N ASP A 92 15.01 -10.45 -7.82
CA ASP A 92 14.97 -11.88 -7.52
C ASP A 92 14.61 -12.19 -6.05
N LYS A 93 14.43 -11.17 -5.20
CA LYS A 93 14.14 -11.32 -3.77
C LYS A 93 12.70 -10.99 -3.43
N SER A 94 12.19 -11.64 -2.40
CA SER A 94 10.94 -11.29 -1.74
C SER A 94 11.22 -10.85 -0.31
N TYR A 95 10.49 -9.84 0.15
CA TYR A 95 10.58 -9.32 1.51
C TYR A 95 9.19 -9.34 2.14
N VAL A 96 9.13 -9.82 3.39
CA VAL A 96 7.90 -9.83 4.19
C VAL A 96 7.92 -8.63 5.13
N TYR A 97 6.78 -7.98 5.26
CA TYR A 97 6.54 -6.84 6.14
C TYR A 97 5.29 -7.07 6.97
N THR A 98 5.21 -6.42 8.12
CA THR A 98 3.96 -6.20 8.85
C THR A 98 3.53 -4.76 8.64
N LEU A 99 2.31 -4.55 8.17
CA LEU A 99 1.66 -3.24 8.12
C LEU A 99 1.00 -2.94 9.46
N VAL A 100 1.29 -1.77 10.03
CA VAL A 100 0.71 -1.29 11.29
C VAL A 100 0.21 0.15 11.08
N HIS A 101 -1.06 0.41 11.36
CA HIS A 101 -1.65 1.76 11.30
C HIS A 101 -1.08 2.66 12.41
N LEU A 102 -1.02 3.97 12.15
CA LEU A 102 -0.55 5.01 13.09
C LEU A 102 -1.68 5.95 13.52
#